data_AF-A0A0R2PU09-F1
#
_entry.id   AF-A0A0R2PU09-F1
#
_cell.length_a   1.000
_cell.length_b   1.000
_cell.length_c   1.000
_cell.angle_alpha   90.00
_cell.angle_beta   90.00
_cell.angle_gamma   90.00
#
_symmetry.space_group_name_H-M   'P 1'
#
loop_
_entity.id
_entity.type
_entity.pdbx_description
1 polymer ?
#
loop_
_entity_poly.entity_id
_entity_poly.type
_entity_poly.pdbx_seq_one_letter_code
_entity_poly.pdbx_strand_id
1 'polypeptide(L)'
;MGKNARQTSRLNVKSTNSPARSNPREESLATTSDVLGRKQKNFPEPPKNPAAGNARVISVVNQKGGVGKTTTAINLGAALAEAGRRVLLIDFDSQASMTTGLGIKGAALREQYGSIWYLLNDSEAKLEDFILKSAVAGLDFIRGHEDLAAAEAAFVSEIAKEHKLRKLLAPVLDKYDVVLIDCSPSLGTLTVNALTASNGVIIPMECEYFAVLGLSLVKKTIEKIKENTNPELEIYGILATMFERKTSHSREVLELIDKEFPE
;
A
#
# COMPACT_ATOMS: atom_id res chain seq x y z
N MET A 1 0.75 36.64 -40.58
CA MET A 1 0.93 37.36 -39.30
C MET A 1 0.16 36.63 -38.21
N GLY A 2 0.80 36.32 -37.07
CA GLY A 2 0.20 35.77 -35.83
C GLY A 2 0.30 34.24 -35.69
N LYS A 3 1.42 33.63 -35.23
CA LYS A 3 1.95 33.45 -33.85
C LYS A 3 1.05 32.64 -32.87
N ASN A 4 1.49 31.40 -32.62
CA ASN A 4 1.57 30.62 -31.37
C ASN A 4 0.58 30.86 -30.20
N ALA A 5 -0.14 29.79 -29.82
CA ALA A 5 -0.39 29.32 -28.44
C ALA A 5 -1.10 27.95 -28.53
N ARG A 6 -0.82 26.89 -27.77
CA ARG A 6 0.12 26.56 -26.70
C ARG A 6 0.15 25.03 -26.65
N GLN A 7 1.34 24.45 -26.57
CA GLN A 7 1.58 23.05 -26.20
C GLN A 7 0.96 22.77 -24.82
N THR A 8 0.07 21.79 -24.73
CA THR A 8 -0.33 21.20 -23.44
C THR A 8 0.45 19.91 -23.22
N SER A 9 1.10 19.89 -22.06
CA SER A 9 2.03 18.88 -21.57
C SER A 9 1.43 17.47 -21.56
N ARG A 10 1.96 16.58 -22.41
CA ARG A 10 1.83 15.13 -22.24
C ARG A 10 2.81 14.70 -21.15
N LEU A 11 2.35 14.65 -19.91
CA LEU A 11 3.06 13.93 -18.85
C LEU A 11 2.91 12.43 -19.12
N ASN A 12 3.79 11.90 -19.97
CA ASN A 12 3.97 10.47 -20.16
C ASN A 12 4.59 9.89 -18.89
N VAL A 13 3.79 9.21 -18.07
CA VAL A 13 4.31 8.16 -17.18
C VAL A 13 4.74 7.02 -18.10
N LYS A 14 6.04 6.91 -18.35
CA LYS A 14 6.61 5.84 -19.17
C LYS A 14 6.76 4.59 -18.30
N SER A 15 6.12 3.52 -18.74
CA SER A 15 6.29 2.15 -18.25
C SER A 15 7.77 1.76 -18.16
N THR A 16 8.15 1.08 -17.08
CA THR A 16 9.50 0.56 -16.82
C THR A 16 9.79 -0.74 -17.58
N ASN A 17 8.84 -1.28 -18.34
CA ASN A 17 8.95 -2.61 -18.94
C ASN A 17 9.56 -2.64 -20.37
N SER A 18 10.39 -1.65 -20.72
CA SER A 18 11.08 -1.61 -22.03
C SER A 18 12.48 -2.22 -21.96
N PRO A 19 12.88 -3.10 -22.89
CA PRO A 19 14.21 -3.69 -22.88
C PRO A 19 15.27 -2.64 -23.21
N ALA A 20 16.18 -2.44 -22.24
CA ALA A 20 17.52 -1.86 -22.33
C ALA A 20 17.77 -0.82 -23.44
N ARG A 21 17.55 0.45 -23.10
CA ARG A 21 18.48 1.53 -23.47
C ARG A 21 18.83 2.24 -22.19
N SER A 22 20.10 2.17 -21.78
CA SER A 22 20.65 2.76 -20.56
C SER A 22 20.13 4.18 -20.37
N ASN A 23 19.17 4.32 -19.47
CA ASN A 23 18.50 5.58 -19.19
C ASN A 23 19.14 6.13 -17.91
N PRO A 24 19.51 7.42 -17.81
CA PRO A 24 20.14 7.97 -16.60
C PRO A 24 19.31 7.81 -15.30
N ARG A 25 18.04 7.40 -15.41
CA ARG A 25 17.17 7.05 -14.27
C ARG A 25 17.38 5.63 -13.73
N GLU A 26 17.99 4.71 -14.47
CA GLU A 26 18.35 3.39 -13.95
C GLU A 26 19.47 3.48 -12.90
N GLU A 27 20.29 4.53 -12.93
CA GLU A 27 21.31 4.80 -11.90
C GLU A 27 20.73 5.03 -10.49
N SER A 28 19.43 5.35 -10.37
CA SER A 28 18.77 5.63 -9.08
C SER A 28 18.19 4.40 -8.39
N LEU A 29 18.10 3.25 -9.06
CA LEU A 29 17.65 2.01 -8.42
C LEU A 29 18.84 1.43 -7.63
N ALA A 30 18.74 1.45 -6.31
CA ALA A 30 19.69 0.78 -5.43
C ALA A 30 18.94 -0.38 -4.76
N THR A 31 19.41 -1.62 -4.95
CA THR A 31 18.93 -2.71 -4.10
C THR A 31 19.67 -2.67 -2.77
N THR A 32 19.07 -3.23 -1.72
CA THR A 32 19.79 -3.43 -0.44
C THR A 32 21.08 -4.22 -0.66
N SER A 33 21.08 -5.20 -1.58
CA SER A 33 22.30 -5.93 -1.95
C SER A 33 23.37 -5.02 -2.55
N ASP A 34 23.02 -4.07 -3.41
CA ASP A 34 23.99 -3.14 -4.01
C ASP A 34 24.60 -2.21 -2.96
N VAL A 35 23.75 -1.65 -2.09
CA VAL A 35 24.18 -0.69 -1.08
C VAL A 35 25.06 -1.36 -0.02
N LEU A 36 24.72 -2.59 0.38
CA LEU A 36 25.42 -3.34 1.42
C LEU A 36 26.53 -4.25 0.88
N GLY A 37 26.78 -4.25 -0.44
CA GLY A 37 27.81 -5.10 -1.07
C GLY A 37 27.53 -6.60 -0.96
N ARG A 38 26.26 -7.01 -0.98
CA ARG A 38 25.81 -8.41 -0.87
C ARG A 38 25.54 -9.01 -2.24
N LYS A 39 25.43 -10.34 -2.26
CA LYS A 39 24.96 -11.06 -3.44
C LYS A 39 23.55 -10.58 -3.80
N GLN A 40 23.34 -10.21 -5.06
CA GLN A 40 22.00 -9.88 -5.54
C GLN A 40 21.10 -11.11 -5.48
N LYS A 41 19.88 -10.91 -4.96
CA LYS A 41 18.81 -11.91 -5.05
C LYS A 41 18.12 -11.75 -6.42
N ASN A 42 18.15 -12.79 -7.24
CA ASN A 42 17.37 -12.83 -8.47
C ASN A 42 15.95 -13.30 -8.13
N PHE A 43 14.98 -12.42 -8.36
CA PHE A 43 13.57 -12.79 -8.25
C PHE A 43 13.07 -13.31 -9.62
N PRO A 44 12.31 -14.42 -9.64
CA PRO A 44 11.73 -14.91 -10.88
C PRO A 44 10.73 -13.89 -11.43
N GLU A 45 10.73 -13.72 -12.75
CA GLU A 45 9.70 -12.95 -13.44
C GLU A 45 8.32 -13.56 -13.15
N PRO A 46 7.34 -12.78 -12.66
CA PRO A 46 6.02 -13.31 -12.38
C PRO A 46 5.35 -13.81 -13.66
N PRO A 47 4.62 -14.94 -13.61
CA PRO A 47 3.90 -15.43 -14.78
C PRO A 47 2.82 -14.42 -15.21
N LYS A 48 2.68 -14.24 -16.53
CA LYS A 48 1.72 -13.30 -17.13
C LYS A 48 0.29 -13.53 -16.66
N ASN A 49 -0.10 -14.79 -16.52
CA ASN A 49 -1.38 -15.17 -15.94
C ASN A 49 -1.17 -15.50 -14.46
N PRO A 50 -1.86 -14.82 -13.54
CA PRO A 50 -1.86 -15.19 -12.13
C PRO A 50 -2.41 -16.61 -11.97
N ALA A 51 -1.92 -17.32 -10.94
CA ALA A 51 -2.52 -18.60 -10.57
C ALA A 51 -3.98 -18.38 -10.14
N ALA A 52 -4.87 -19.32 -10.46
CA ALA A 52 -6.24 -19.28 -9.99
C ALA A 52 -6.28 -19.31 -8.46
N GLY A 53 -7.14 -18.49 -7.85
CA GLY A 53 -7.28 -18.41 -6.40
C GLY A 53 -7.74 -17.04 -5.94
N ASN A 54 -7.86 -16.89 -4.63
CA ASN A 54 -8.17 -15.61 -4.00
C ASN A 54 -6.99 -14.65 -4.10
N ALA A 55 -7.30 -13.36 -4.17
CA ALA A 55 -6.33 -12.27 -4.17
C ALA A 55 -5.41 -12.37 -2.96
N ARG A 56 -4.14 -12.02 -3.18
CA ARG A 56 -3.21 -11.79 -2.07
C ARG A 56 -3.46 -10.40 -1.49
N VAL A 57 -3.92 -10.35 -0.24
CA VAL A 57 -4.21 -9.12 0.48
C VAL A 57 -2.95 -8.67 1.22
N ILE A 58 -2.51 -7.43 0.98
CA ILE A 58 -1.27 -6.88 1.53
C ILE A 58 -1.54 -5.52 2.15
N SER A 59 -1.25 -5.38 3.44
CA SER A 59 -1.28 -4.09 4.13
C SER A 59 0.05 -3.36 4.02
N VAL A 60 -0.03 -2.06 3.78
CA VAL A 60 1.11 -1.14 3.84
C VAL A 60 1.01 -0.36 5.16
N VAL A 61 1.87 -0.69 6.13
CA VAL A 61 1.73 -0.19 7.51
C VAL A 61 3.03 0.40 8.05
N ASN A 62 2.89 1.46 8.84
CA ASN A 62 3.92 2.00 9.72
C ASN A 62 3.26 3.05 10.63
N GLN A 63 3.62 3.03 11.91
CA GLN A 63 3.16 4.01 12.89
C GLN A 63 3.63 5.45 12.60
N LYS A 64 4.78 5.63 11.94
CA LYS A 64 5.24 6.99 11.61
C LYS A 64 4.45 7.55 10.42
N GLY A 65 3.96 8.78 10.55
CA GLY A 65 3.40 9.56 9.44
C GLY A 65 4.48 9.95 8.44
N GLY A 66 4.13 10.16 7.17
CA GLY A 66 5.06 10.68 6.16
C GLY A 66 6.10 9.71 5.60
N VAL A 67 6.19 8.47 6.07
CA VAL A 67 7.16 7.44 5.60
C VAL A 67 6.86 6.81 4.24
N GLY A 68 5.96 7.40 3.45
CA GLY A 68 5.65 6.91 2.11
C GLY A 68 4.70 5.71 2.02
N LYS A 69 3.82 5.47 3.00
CA LYS A 69 2.78 4.41 2.94
C LYS A 69 1.86 4.53 1.71
N THR A 70 1.13 5.65 1.63
CA THR A 70 0.25 5.96 0.50
C THR A 70 0.99 5.95 -0.83
N THR A 71 2.18 6.56 -0.87
CA THR A 71 3.03 6.57 -2.06
C THR A 71 3.39 5.15 -2.50
N THR A 72 3.76 4.29 -1.55
CA THR A 72 4.08 2.88 -1.81
C THR A 72 2.85 2.14 -2.32
N ALA A 73 1.71 2.26 -1.65
CA ALA A 73 0.48 1.57 -2.04
C ALA A 73 0.04 1.93 -3.47
N ILE A 74 0.02 3.22 -3.81
CA ILE A 74 -0.34 3.69 -5.16
C ILE A 74 0.64 3.19 -6.21
N ASN A 75 1.95 3.41 -6.00
CA ASN A 75 2.96 3.09 -7.02
C ASN A 75 3.16 1.58 -7.19
N LEU A 76 3.11 0.81 -6.09
CA LEU A 76 3.15 -0.65 -6.14
C LEU A 76 1.92 -1.19 -6.86
N GLY A 77 0.73 -0.65 -6.58
CA GLY A 77 -0.49 -1.06 -7.26
C GLY A 77 -0.44 -0.79 -8.76
N ALA A 78 0.01 0.41 -9.16
CA ALA A 78 0.20 0.74 -10.56
C ALA A 78 1.24 -0.18 -11.25
N ALA A 79 2.38 -0.43 -10.61
CA ALA A 79 3.40 -1.33 -11.15
C ALA A 79 2.91 -2.77 -11.31
N LEU A 80 2.14 -3.28 -10.35
CA LEU A 80 1.51 -4.60 -10.43
C LEU A 80 0.47 -4.66 -11.57
N ALA A 81 -0.33 -3.61 -11.74
CA ALA A 81 -1.29 -3.51 -12.82
C ALA A 81 -0.59 -3.47 -14.20
N GLU A 82 0.50 -2.70 -14.33
CA GLU A 82 1.35 -2.69 -15.53
C GLU A 82 1.99 -4.05 -15.82
N ALA A 83 2.28 -4.85 -14.78
CA ALA A 83 2.73 -6.23 -14.89
C ALA A 83 1.59 -7.22 -15.23
N GLY A 84 0.37 -6.74 -15.47
CA GLY A 84 -0.79 -7.53 -15.89
C GLY A 84 -1.62 -8.09 -14.74
N ARG A 85 -1.44 -7.61 -13.50
CA ARG A 85 -2.29 -8.01 -12.36
C ARG A 85 -3.57 -7.18 -12.29
N ARG A 86 -4.66 -7.81 -11.86
CA ARG A 86 -5.88 -7.14 -11.43
C ARG A 86 -5.69 -6.70 -9.99
N VAL A 87 -5.68 -5.39 -9.76
CA VAL A 87 -5.34 -4.81 -8.45
C VAL A 87 -6.50 -3.99 -7.90
N LEU A 88 -6.81 -4.19 -6.62
CA LEU A 88 -7.70 -3.35 -5.85
C LEU A 88 -6.92 -2.58 -4.79
N LEU A 89 -7.00 -1.26 -4.81
CA LEU A 89 -6.50 -0.41 -3.72
C LEU A 89 -7.61 -0.11 -2.72
N ILE A 90 -7.27 -0.06 -1.44
CA ILE A 90 -8.19 0.34 -0.37
C ILE A 90 -7.51 1.42 0.44
N ASP A 91 -8.09 2.61 0.41
CA ASP A 91 -7.67 3.73 1.26
C ASP A 91 -8.33 3.58 2.63
N PHE A 92 -7.56 3.02 3.58
CA PHE A 92 -8.00 2.72 4.94
C PHE A 92 -7.39 3.69 5.96
N ASP A 93 -7.28 4.95 5.55
CA ASP A 93 -6.84 6.08 6.36
C ASP A 93 -7.93 7.16 6.36
N SER A 94 -8.24 7.71 7.54
CA SER A 94 -9.19 8.82 7.67
C SER A 94 -8.72 10.09 6.96
N GLN A 95 -7.41 10.24 6.71
CA GLN A 95 -6.88 11.35 5.92
C GLN A 95 -7.23 11.24 4.43
N ALA A 96 -7.65 10.06 3.95
CA ALA A 96 -7.99 9.79 2.56
C ALA A 96 -6.92 10.30 1.55
N SER A 97 -5.64 10.15 1.92
CA SER A 97 -4.51 10.65 1.13
C SER A 97 -4.40 9.91 -0.20
N MET A 98 -4.67 8.60 -0.21
CA MET A 98 -4.68 7.81 -1.43
C MET A 98 -5.78 8.27 -2.40
N THR A 99 -6.99 8.46 -1.88
CA THR A 99 -8.15 8.94 -2.65
C THR A 99 -7.83 10.26 -3.34
N THR A 100 -7.19 11.19 -2.62
CA THR A 100 -6.76 12.47 -3.16
C THR A 100 -5.65 12.29 -4.21
N GLY A 101 -4.67 11.42 -3.93
CA GLY A 101 -3.56 11.10 -4.84
C GLY A 101 -4.00 10.47 -6.16
N LEU A 102 -5.09 9.70 -6.16
CA LEU A 102 -5.68 9.08 -7.35
C LEU A 102 -6.56 10.03 -8.18
N GLY A 103 -6.66 11.30 -7.79
CA GLY A 103 -7.25 12.36 -8.62
C GLY A 103 -8.73 12.64 -8.38
N ILE A 104 -9.35 12.04 -7.37
CA ILE A 104 -10.70 12.43 -6.94
C ILE A 104 -10.60 13.73 -6.13
N LYS A 105 -10.94 14.86 -6.76
CA LYS A 105 -10.88 16.20 -6.16
C LYS A 105 -12.27 16.83 -6.05
N GLY A 106 -12.61 17.36 -4.88
CA GLY A 106 -13.79 18.21 -4.66
C GLY A 106 -14.94 17.53 -3.90
N ALA A 107 -15.67 18.31 -3.10
CA ALA A 107 -16.75 17.84 -2.22
C ALA A 107 -17.93 17.21 -2.97
N ALA A 108 -18.30 17.75 -4.14
CA ALA A 108 -19.39 17.20 -4.96
C ALA A 108 -19.11 15.78 -5.49
N LEU A 109 -17.85 15.48 -5.84
CA LEU A 109 -17.43 14.12 -6.16
C LEU A 109 -17.27 13.27 -4.88
N ARG A 110 -17.16 13.85 -3.69
CA ARG A 110 -17.10 13.09 -2.45
C ARG A 110 -18.45 12.52 -2.02
N GLU A 111 -19.53 13.29 -2.16
CA GLU A 111 -20.89 12.85 -1.82
C GLU A 111 -21.51 11.91 -2.86
N GLN A 112 -21.09 12.01 -4.14
CA GLN A 112 -21.64 11.18 -5.22
C GLN A 112 -21.15 9.72 -5.18
N TYR A 113 -19.94 9.48 -4.68
CA TYR A 113 -19.36 8.14 -4.61
C TYR A 113 -19.20 7.75 -3.14
N GLY A 114 -19.73 6.58 -2.78
CA GLY A 114 -19.57 6.05 -1.45
C GLY A 114 -18.09 5.79 -1.08
N SER A 115 -17.87 5.38 0.17
CA SER A 115 -16.54 5.15 0.72
C SER A 115 -16.48 3.86 1.52
N ILE A 116 -15.26 3.44 1.87
CA ILE A 116 -15.03 2.31 2.76
C ILE A 116 -15.72 2.49 4.12
N TRP A 117 -15.92 3.73 4.57
CA TRP A 117 -16.65 3.99 5.81
C TRP A 117 -18.12 3.54 5.73
N TYR A 118 -18.82 3.84 4.65
CA TYR A 118 -20.20 3.40 4.45
C TYR A 118 -20.29 1.87 4.44
N LEU A 119 -19.39 1.21 3.72
CA LEU A 119 -19.30 -0.25 3.64
C LEU A 119 -19.07 -0.94 4.99
N LEU A 120 -18.47 -0.25 5.95
CA LEU A 120 -18.23 -0.78 7.30
C LEU A 120 -19.38 -0.55 8.29
N ASN A 121 -20.30 0.34 7.95
CA ASN A 121 -21.41 0.77 8.82
C ASN A 121 -22.79 0.33 8.31
N ASP A 122 -22.91 -0.03 7.04
CA ASP A 122 -24.14 -0.53 6.43
C ASP A 122 -23.97 -2.00 6.00
N SER A 123 -24.73 -2.90 6.62
CA SER A 123 -24.67 -4.34 6.33
C SER A 123 -25.26 -4.73 4.98
N GLU A 124 -26.11 -3.87 4.40
CA GLU A 124 -26.74 -4.12 3.09
C GLU A 124 -25.89 -3.57 1.93
N ALA A 125 -24.89 -2.74 2.23
CA ALA A 125 -24.02 -2.16 1.23
C ALA A 125 -23.11 -3.23 0.60
N LYS A 126 -23.13 -3.32 -0.73
CA LYS A 126 -22.28 -4.25 -1.48
C LYS A 126 -20.98 -3.57 -1.87
N LEU A 127 -19.86 -4.21 -1.57
CA LEU A 127 -18.53 -3.67 -1.87
C LEU A 127 -18.37 -3.29 -3.35
N GLU A 128 -18.93 -4.09 -4.26
CA GLU A 128 -18.86 -3.87 -5.71
C GLU A 128 -19.40 -2.52 -6.16
N ASP A 129 -20.42 -2.00 -5.50
CA ASP A 129 -21.06 -0.72 -5.87
C ASP A 129 -20.17 0.50 -5.56
N PHE A 130 -19.10 0.27 -4.79
CA PHE A 130 -18.19 1.30 -4.28
C PHE A 130 -16.80 1.22 -4.92
N ILE A 131 -16.59 0.26 -5.83
CA ILE A 131 -15.33 0.09 -6.56
C ILE A 131 -15.25 1.11 -7.69
N LEU A 132 -14.22 1.94 -7.66
CA LEU A 132 -13.95 2.94 -8.68
C LEU A 132 -12.80 2.50 -9.59
N LYS A 133 -12.89 2.91 -10.86
CA LYS A 133 -11.83 2.71 -11.84
C LYS A 133 -10.80 3.85 -11.72
N SER A 134 -9.52 3.50 -11.69
CA SER A 134 -8.46 4.51 -11.81
C SER A 134 -8.16 4.81 -13.29
N ALA A 135 -7.25 5.77 -13.53
CA ALA A 135 -6.73 6.02 -14.88
C ALA A 135 -5.78 4.92 -15.38
N VAL A 136 -5.33 4.01 -14.51
CA VAL A 136 -4.45 2.88 -14.84
C VAL A 136 -5.31 1.65 -15.10
N ALA A 137 -5.17 1.06 -16.29
CA ALA A 137 -5.91 -0.15 -16.65
C ALA A 137 -5.53 -1.32 -15.72
N GLY A 138 -6.53 -2.03 -15.21
CA GLY A 138 -6.33 -3.14 -14.26
C GLY A 138 -6.16 -2.70 -12.80
N LEU A 139 -6.20 -1.40 -12.51
CA LEU A 139 -6.13 -0.83 -11.17
C LEU A 139 -7.46 -0.18 -10.78
N ASP A 140 -8.13 -0.79 -9.82
CA ASP A 140 -9.35 -0.30 -9.21
C ASP A 140 -9.07 0.18 -7.78
N PHE A 141 -9.98 0.95 -7.20
CA PHE A 141 -9.81 1.43 -5.82
C PHE A 141 -11.13 1.68 -5.10
N ILE A 142 -11.09 1.54 -3.77
CA ILE A 142 -12.13 1.97 -2.85
C ILE A 142 -11.58 3.16 -2.06
N ARG A 143 -12.42 4.19 -1.94
CA ARG A 143 -12.06 5.45 -1.32
C ARG A 143 -12.09 5.41 0.20
N GLY A 144 -11.20 6.18 0.80
CA GLY A 144 -11.20 6.52 2.22
C GLY A 144 -12.22 7.61 2.52
N HIS A 145 -12.45 7.86 3.81
CA HIS A 145 -13.32 8.93 4.29
C HIS A 145 -12.85 9.44 5.63
N GLU A 146 -13.05 10.73 5.90
CA GLU A 146 -12.71 11.35 7.18
C GLU A 146 -13.45 10.71 8.37
N ASP A 147 -14.68 10.26 8.15
CA ASP A 147 -15.48 9.55 9.17
C ASP A 147 -14.91 8.20 9.59
N LEU A 148 -13.90 7.66 8.91
CA LEU A 148 -13.13 6.51 9.42
C LEU A 148 -12.57 6.77 10.82
N ALA A 149 -12.23 8.03 11.15
CA ALA A 149 -11.79 8.39 12.49
C ALA A 149 -12.89 8.14 13.56
N ALA A 150 -14.14 8.43 13.22
CA ALA A 150 -15.28 8.14 14.10
C ALA A 150 -15.57 6.64 14.17
N ALA A 151 -15.44 5.92 13.05
CA ALA A 151 -15.60 4.46 13.01
C ALA A 151 -14.59 3.75 13.91
N GLU A 152 -13.34 4.23 13.99
CA GLU A 152 -12.32 3.66 14.88
C GLU A 152 -12.75 3.72 16.35
N ALA A 153 -13.39 4.80 16.78
CA ALA A 153 -13.95 4.92 18.14
C ALA A 153 -15.22 4.05 18.32
N ALA A 154 -16.11 4.01 17.32
CA ALA A 154 -17.36 3.26 17.38
C ALA A 154 -17.13 1.74 17.46
N PHE A 155 -16.09 1.23 16.78
CA PHE A 155 -15.79 -0.19 16.78
C PHE A 155 -15.44 -0.73 18.16
N VAL A 156 -15.00 0.10 19.11
CA VAL A 156 -14.46 -0.38 20.41
C VAL A 156 -15.41 -1.34 21.14
N SER A 157 -16.72 -1.11 21.07
CA SER A 157 -17.76 -1.91 21.74
C SER A 157 -18.31 -3.07 20.90
N GLU A 158 -17.94 -3.17 19.62
CA GLU A 158 -18.46 -4.21 18.72
C GLU A 158 -17.73 -5.55 18.90
N ILE A 159 -18.50 -6.64 18.81
CA ILE A 159 -17.97 -8.01 18.89
C ILE A 159 -17.30 -8.38 17.56
N ALA A 160 -16.11 -8.98 17.64
CA ALA A 160 -15.33 -9.42 16.47
C ALA A 160 -15.06 -8.31 15.44
N LYS A 161 -14.97 -7.07 15.93
CA LYS A 161 -14.71 -5.84 15.16
C LYS A 161 -13.42 -5.91 14.33
N GLU A 162 -12.46 -6.73 14.74
CA GLU A 162 -11.16 -6.94 14.09
C GLU A 162 -11.30 -7.64 12.73
N HIS A 163 -12.44 -8.31 12.50
CA HIS A 163 -12.70 -9.08 11.30
C HIS A 163 -13.60 -8.36 10.29
N LYS A 164 -14.00 -7.11 10.54
CA LYS A 164 -14.93 -6.38 9.66
C LYS A 164 -14.40 -6.28 8.23
N LEU A 165 -13.17 -5.79 8.06
CA LEU A 165 -12.59 -5.64 6.72
C LEU A 165 -12.40 -7.00 6.02
N ARG A 166 -12.00 -8.04 6.76
CA ARG A 166 -11.84 -9.40 6.19
C ARG A 166 -13.16 -9.93 5.62
N LYS A 167 -14.27 -9.77 6.37
CA LYS A 167 -15.61 -10.17 5.92
C LYS A 167 -16.07 -9.37 4.71
N LEU A 168 -15.82 -8.06 4.74
CA LEU A 168 -16.18 -7.14 3.67
C LEU A 168 -15.47 -7.47 2.34
N LEU A 169 -14.21 -7.91 2.38
CA LEU A 169 -13.44 -8.24 1.18
C LEU A 169 -13.72 -9.63 0.59
N ALA A 170 -14.20 -10.57 1.40
CA ALA A 170 -14.40 -11.97 0.97
C ALA A 170 -15.15 -12.13 -0.38
N PRO A 171 -16.20 -11.36 -0.70
CA PRO A 171 -16.96 -11.51 -1.95
C PRO A 171 -16.22 -11.09 -3.22
N VAL A 172 -15.07 -10.41 -3.12
CA VAL A 172 -14.33 -9.91 -4.29
C VAL A 172 -12.93 -10.48 -4.42
N LEU A 173 -12.48 -11.33 -3.49
CA LEU A 173 -11.11 -11.85 -3.52
C LEU A 173 -10.82 -12.65 -4.79
N ASP A 174 -11.80 -13.32 -5.39
CA ASP A 174 -11.64 -14.06 -6.65
C ASP A 174 -11.55 -13.16 -7.91
N LYS A 175 -11.97 -11.89 -7.79
CA LYS A 175 -11.98 -10.91 -8.89
C LYS A 175 -10.64 -10.20 -9.08
N TYR A 176 -9.77 -10.24 -8.08
CA TYR A 176 -8.47 -9.58 -8.07
C TYR A 176 -7.34 -10.57 -7.84
N ASP A 177 -6.14 -10.18 -8.25
CA ASP A 177 -4.93 -10.94 -7.96
C ASP A 177 -4.24 -10.39 -6.71
N VAL A 178 -4.34 -9.08 -6.49
CA VAL A 178 -3.76 -8.38 -5.35
C VAL A 178 -4.74 -7.34 -4.81
N VAL A 179 -4.87 -7.28 -3.49
CA VAL A 179 -5.52 -6.18 -2.77
C VAL A 179 -4.46 -5.46 -1.94
N LEU A 180 -4.28 -4.17 -2.13
CA LEU A 180 -3.37 -3.33 -1.34
C LEU A 180 -4.18 -2.44 -0.41
N ILE A 181 -3.89 -2.49 0.89
CA ILE A 181 -4.54 -1.67 1.91
C ILE A 181 -3.56 -0.61 2.39
N ASP A 182 -3.88 0.67 2.18
CA ASP A 182 -3.12 1.81 2.72
C ASP A 182 -3.64 2.13 4.12
N CYS A 183 -2.82 1.85 5.13
CA CYS A 183 -3.20 2.03 6.53
C CYS A 183 -2.84 3.42 7.04
N SER A 184 -3.66 3.90 7.97
CA SER A 184 -3.35 5.11 8.74
C SER A 184 -2.03 4.98 9.53
N PRO A 185 -1.40 6.10 9.96
CA PRO A 185 -0.23 6.06 10.84
C PRO A 185 -0.55 5.58 12.27
N SER A 186 -1.79 5.22 12.57
CA SER A 186 -2.18 4.64 13.87
C SER A 186 -1.91 3.12 13.89
N LEU A 187 -1.62 2.56 15.05
CA LEU A 187 -1.69 1.09 15.29
C LEU A 187 -2.99 0.71 16.01
N GLY A 188 -4.05 1.49 15.81
CA GLY A 188 -5.37 1.29 16.42
C GLY A 188 -6.26 0.32 15.65
N THR A 189 -7.59 0.42 15.86
CA THR A 189 -8.55 -0.61 15.45
C THR A 189 -8.66 -0.78 13.93
N LEU A 190 -8.48 0.28 13.15
CA LEU A 190 -8.45 0.19 11.68
C LEU A 190 -7.22 -0.59 11.20
N THR A 191 -6.05 -0.31 11.75
CA THR A 191 -4.83 -1.04 11.40
C THR A 191 -4.90 -2.50 11.82
N VAL A 192 -5.48 -2.81 12.98
CA VAL A 192 -5.76 -4.20 13.37
C VAL A 192 -6.67 -4.88 12.34
N ASN A 193 -7.76 -4.22 11.91
CA ASN A 193 -8.64 -4.76 10.87
C ASN A 193 -7.92 -5.06 9.55
N ALA A 194 -7.06 -4.15 9.10
CA ALA A 194 -6.28 -4.30 7.88
C ALA A 194 -5.31 -5.49 7.96
N LEU A 195 -4.57 -5.59 9.06
CA LEU A 195 -3.62 -6.67 9.31
C LEU A 195 -4.32 -8.02 9.53
N THR A 196 -5.48 -8.03 10.19
CA THR A 196 -6.33 -9.22 10.28
C THR A 196 -6.83 -9.61 8.89
N ALA A 197 -7.20 -8.70 8.00
CA ALA A 197 -7.62 -9.05 6.64
C ALA A 197 -6.48 -9.53 5.71
N SER A 198 -5.22 -9.27 6.07
CA SER A 198 -4.08 -9.42 5.16
C SER A 198 -3.43 -10.81 5.17
N ASN A 199 -2.86 -11.21 4.04
CA ASN A 199 -1.90 -12.31 3.96
C ASN A 199 -0.48 -11.84 4.29
N GLY A 200 -0.14 -10.61 3.89
CA GLY A 200 1.20 -10.08 4.06
C GLY A 200 1.23 -8.60 4.45
N VAL A 201 2.39 -8.17 4.93
CA VAL A 201 2.63 -6.78 5.34
C VAL A 201 3.89 -6.25 4.67
N ILE A 202 3.80 -5.05 4.10
CA ILE A 202 4.94 -4.24 3.69
C ILE A 202 5.07 -3.09 4.68
N ILE A 203 6.29 -2.83 5.16
CA ILE A 203 6.57 -1.78 6.15
C ILE A 203 7.47 -0.71 5.52
N PRO A 204 6.90 0.36 4.93
CA PRO A 204 7.69 1.49 4.47
C PRO A 204 8.26 2.25 5.65
N MET A 205 9.54 2.58 5.63
CA MET A 205 10.18 3.38 6.67
C MET A 205 11.18 4.36 6.06
N GLU A 206 11.32 5.50 6.71
CA GLU A 206 12.35 6.48 6.37
C GLU A 206 13.68 6.07 6.99
N CYS A 207 14.80 6.32 6.31
CA CYS A 207 16.13 5.97 6.79
C CYS A 207 16.64 6.96 7.86
N GLU A 208 15.97 7.02 9.00
CA GLU A 208 16.37 7.78 10.18
C GLU A 208 16.67 6.86 11.36
N TYR A 209 17.54 7.29 12.28
CA TYR A 209 17.95 6.49 13.45
C TYR A 209 16.76 5.97 14.29
N PHE A 210 15.75 6.81 14.54
CA PHE A 210 14.56 6.41 15.32
C PHE A 210 13.64 5.42 14.59
N ALA A 211 13.83 5.22 13.28
CA ALA A 211 12.95 4.36 12.49
C ALA A 211 13.09 2.88 12.87
N VAL A 212 14.26 2.43 13.30
CA VAL A 212 14.47 1.04 13.78
C VAL A 212 13.73 0.77 15.09
N LEU A 213 13.66 1.76 15.99
CA LEU A 213 12.86 1.65 17.22
C LEU A 213 11.36 1.55 16.90
N GLY A 214 10.87 2.34 15.94
CA GLY A 214 9.48 2.27 15.47
C GLY A 214 9.13 0.92 14.85
N LEU A 215 10.06 0.30 14.13
CA LEU A 215 9.89 -1.01 13.52
C LEU A 215 9.68 -2.13 14.55
N SER A 216 10.35 -2.06 15.70
CA SER A 216 10.16 -3.01 16.81
C SER A 216 8.73 -2.97 17.35
N LEU A 217 8.09 -1.80 17.38
CA LEU A 217 6.70 -1.68 17.82
C LEU A 217 5.72 -2.25 16.79
N VAL A 218 5.96 -1.99 15.51
CA VAL A 218 5.17 -2.59 14.41
C VAL A 218 5.27 -4.12 14.46
N LYS A 219 6.47 -4.68 14.67
CA LYS A 219 6.68 -6.13 14.81
C LYS A 219 5.86 -6.72 15.96
N LYS A 220 5.93 -6.11 17.16
CA LYS A 220 5.15 -6.55 18.34
C LYS A 220 3.64 -6.54 18.07
N THR A 221 3.15 -5.54 17.33
CA THR A 221 1.74 -5.48 16.96
C THR A 221 1.38 -6.61 15.99
N ILE A 222 2.22 -6.89 14.99
CA ILE A 222 2.03 -8.01 14.05
C ILE A 222 2.04 -9.35 14.78
N GLU A 223 2.97 -9.57 15.71
CA GLU A 223 3.04 -10.79 16.53
C GLU A 223 1.75 -11.04 17.31
N LYS A 224 1.23 -10.00 17.99
CA LYS A 224 -0.07 -10.09 18.68
C LYS A 224 -1.22 -10.41 17.74
N ILE A 225 -1.21 -9.85 16.54
CA ILE A 225 -2.27 -10.11 15.54
C ILE A 225 -2.19 -11.56 15.06
N LYS A 226 -0.98 -12.09 14.85
CA LYS A 226 -0.76 -13.51 14.52
C LYS A 226 -1.30 -14.44 15.59
N GLU A 227 -1.00 -14.17 16.85
CA GLU A 227 -1.46 -14.99 17.97
C GLU A 227 -2.99 -15.00 18.13
N ASN A 228 -3.65 -13.88 17.87
CA ASN A 228 -5.05 -13.70 18.25
C ASN A 228 -6.06 -13.77 17.10
N THR A 229 -5.72 -13.32 15.89
CA THR A 229 -6.71 -13.09 14.82
C THR A 229 -6.29 -13.53 13.42
N ASN A 230 -4.99 -13.68 13.16
CA ASN A 230 -4.45 -14.00 11.84
C ASN A 230 -3.11 -14.76 11.87
N PRO A 231 -3.09 -16.05 12.23
CA PRO A 231 -1.86 -16.84 12.36
C PRO A 231 -0.97 -16.87 11.10
N GLU A 232 -1.59 -16.78 9.91
CA GLU A 232 -0.94 -16.84 8.60
C GLU A 232 -0.33 -15.50 8.14
N LEU A 233 -0.42 -14.43 8.94
CA LEU A 233 0.12 -13.13 8.56
C LEU A 233 1.65 -13.17 8.46
N GLU A 234 2.19 -12.72 7.33
CA GLU A 234 3.62 -12.68 7.08
C GLU A 234 4.12 -11.24 6.88
N ILE A 235 5.37 -10.98 7.26
CA ILE A 235 6.06 -9.75 6.86
C ILE A 235 6.72 -10.05 5.51
N TYR A 236 6.25 -9.41 4.45
CA TYR A 236 6.82 -9.59 3.10
C TYR A 236 8.07 -8.76 2.88
N GLY A 237 8.22 -7.67 3.63
CA GLY A 237 9.46 -6.91 3.63
C GLY A 237 9.35 -5.53 4.24
N ILE A 238 10.52 -4.96 4.48
CA ILE A 238 10.70 -3.58 4.92
C ILE A 238 11.17 -2.78 3.70
N LEU A 239 10.47 -1.68 3.41
CA LEU A 239 10.81 -0.81 2.29
C LEU A 239 11.45 0.46 2.82
N ALA A 240 12.77 0.58 2.63
CA ALA A 240 13.47 1.83 2.87
C ALA A 240 13.03 2.89 1.84
N THR A 241 12.44 3.97 2.34
CA THR A 241 11.94 5.10 1.55
C THR A 241 12.77 6.34 1.78
N MET A 242 12.70 7.29 0.86
CA MET A 242 13.47 8.54 0.90
C MET A 242 14.99 8.30 1.05
N PHE A 243 15.48 7.19 0.51
CA PHE A 243 16.86 6.76 0.64
C PHE A 243 17.80 7.64 -0.19
N GLU A 244 18.84 8.19 0.46
CA GLU A 244 19.89 8.94 -0.22
C GLU A 244 21.24 8.19 -0.20
N ARG A 245 21.63 7.65 -1.35
CA ARG A 245 22.83 6.80 -1.53
C ARG A 245 24.14 7.45 -1.08
N LYS A 246 24.22 8.78 -1.11
CA LYS A 246 25.47 9.53 -0.81
C LYS A 246 25.70 9.74 0.69
N THR A 247 24.71 9.47 1.54
CA THR A 247 24.84 9.70 2.98
C THR A 247 25.28 8.41 3.68
N SER A 248 26.26 8.51 4.58
CA SER A 248 26.63 7.37 5.44
C SER A 248 25.46 6.97 6.34
N HIS A 249 24.66 7.96 6.77
CA HIS A 249 23.50 7.74 7.62
C HIS A 249 22.48 6.77 7.02
N SER A 250 22.06 6.96 5.77
CA SER A 250 21.08 6.05 5.15
C SER A 250 21.62 4.62 5.02
N ARG A 251 22.93 4.47 4.81
CA ARG A 251 23.59 3.16 4.77
C ARG A 251 23.64 2.50 6.14
N GLU A 252 24.05 3.22 7.17
CA GLU A 252 24.09 2.73 8.56
C GLU A 252 22.71 2.25 9.03
N VAL A 253 21.65 2.99 8.68
CA VAL A 253 20.28 2.58 9.00
C VAL A 253 19.89 1.30 8.27
N LEU A 254 20.25 1.13 6.99
CA LEU A 254 20.01 -0.12 6.26
C LEU A 254 20.78 -1.30 6.87
N GLU A 255 22.04 -1.10 7.27
CA GLU A 255 22.85 -2.13 7.95
C GLU A 255 22.21 -2.56 9.27
N LEU A 256 21.66 -1.61 10.03
CA LEU A 256 20.96 -1.90 11.27
C LEU A 256 19.65 -2.64 11.04
N ILE A 257 18.84 -2.22 10.05
CA ILE A 257 17.60 -2.93 9.68
C ILE A 257 17.92 -4.38 9.32
N ASP A 258 18.92 -4.58 8.47
CA ASP A 258 19.27 -5.91 8.02
C ASP A 258 19.80 -6.80 9.15
N LYS A 259 20.58 -6.24 10.08
CA LYS A 259 21.04 -6.96 11.26
C LYS A 259 19.88 -7.42 12.16
N GLU A 260 18.87 -6.57 12.35
CA GLU A 260 17.71 -6.86 13.21
C GLU A 260 16.63 -7.69 12.49
N PHE A 261 16.60 -7.63 11.15
CA PHE A 261 15.62 -8.28 10.26
C PHE A 261 16.32 -8.93 9.05
N PRO A 262 17.05 -10.04 9.24
CA PRO A 262 17.88 -10.65 8.20
C PRO A 262 17.11 -11.50 7.18
N GLU A 263 15.85 -11.83 7.46
CA GLU A 263 14.96 -12.65 6.60
C GLU A 263 14.13 -11.76 5.65
#